data_AF-A0A1Y5RSG7-F1
#
_entry.id   AF-A0A1Y5RSG7-F1
#
_cell.length_a   1.000
_cell.length_b   1.000
_cell.length_c   1.000
_cell.angle_alpha   90.00
_cell.angle_beta   90.00
_cell.angle_gamma   90.00
#
_symmetry.space_group_name_H-M   'P 1'
#
loop_
_entity.id
_entity.type
_entity.pdbx_description
1 polymer ?
#
loop_
_entity_poly.entity_id
_entity_poly.type
_entity_poly.pdbx_seq_one_letter_code
_entity_poly.pdbx_strand_id
1 'polypeptide(L)'
;MSLITPFGGRSAQDEILAAANEHLERLIRTVRLLTNQLEAGEFKDLAETTKVVRDAGAALQIAFRERENVEKLRRKDAGIVHDYAIDFDAARDEIGRRLDCLRAARNADGLP
;
A
#
# COMPACT_ATOMS: atom_id res chain seq x y z
N MET A 1 -13.39 -23.00 10.70
CA MET A 1 -13.55 -21.70 11.37
C MET A 1 -13.23 -20.65 10.34
N SER A 2 -14.19 -19.81 10.03
CA SER A 2 -14.17 -18.92 8.85
C SER A 2 -13.08 -17.87 9.01
N LEU A 3 -12.16 -17.87 8.04
CA LEU A 3 -11.15 -16.83 7.86
C LEU A 3 -11.85 -15.48 7.73
N ILE A 4 -11.81 -14.66 8.77
CA ILE A 4 -11.99 -13.22 8.62
C ILE A 4 -10.62 -12.69 8.24
N THR A 5 -10.30 -12.77 6.94
CA THR A 5 -9.29 -11.90 6.34
C THR A 5 -9.69 -10.46 6.63
N PRO A 6 -8.87 -9.61 7.27
CA PRO A 6 -9.21 -8.19 7.37
C PRO A 6 -9.12 -7.47 6.00
N PHE A 7 -8.70 -8.16 4.93
CA PHE A 7 -8.68 -7.64 3.57
C PHE A 7 -9.09 -8.74 2.57
N GLY A 8 -10.38 -9.07 2.53
CA GLY A 8 -10.98 -10.04 1.60
C GLY A 8 -11.86 -9.43 0.51
N GLY A 9 -12.03 -8.11 0.50
CA GLY A 9 -12.57 -7.36 -0.63
C GLY A 9 -11.47 -6.47 -1.17
N ARG A 10 -11.48 -6.13 -2.47
CA ARG A 10 -10.85 -4.90 -2.94
C ARG A 10 -11.26 -3.81 -1.95
N SER A 11 -10.34 -3.37 -1.09
CA SER A 11 -10.66 -2.27 -0.20
C SER A 11 -10.80 -1.03 -1.07
N ALA A 12 -11.61 -0.05 -0.65
CA ALA A 12 -11.66 1.23 -1.37
C ALA A 12 -10.25 1.84 -1.54
N GLN A 13 -9.33 1.53 -0.63
CA GLN A 13 -7.92 1.91 -0.72
C GLN A 13 -7.19 1.22 -1.88
N ASP A 14 -7.43 -0.08 -2.12
CA ASP A 14 -6.84 -0.82 -3.25
C ASP A 14 -7.36 -0.33 -4.60
N GLU A 15 -8.64 0.04 -4.68
CA GLU A 15 -9.25 0.61 -5.90
C GLU A 15 -8.70 2.00 -6.20
N ILE A 16 -8.57 2.85 -5.17
CA ILE A 16 -7.93 4.17 -5.29
C ILE A 16 -6.46 4.01 -5.72
N LEU A 17 -5.74 3.04 -5.17
CA LEU A 17 -4.36 2.76 -5.55
C LEU A 17 -4.25 2.29 -7.02
N ALA A 18 -5.15 1.42 -7.46
CA ALA A 18 -5.21 0.97 -8.85
C ALA A 18 -5.50 2.13 -9.81
N ALA A 19 -6.50 2.96 -9.50
CA ALA A 19 -6.83 4.15 -10.30
C ALA A 19 -5.67 5.16 -10.35
N ALA A 20 -4.96 5.36 -9.23
CA ALA A 20 -3.78 6.21 -9.18
C ALA A 20 -2.63 5.67 -10.05
N ASN A 21 -2.37 4.35 -10.03
CA ASN A 21 -1.37 3.72 -10.89
C ASN A 21 -1.70 3.90 -12.38
N GLU A 22 -2.97 3.67 -12.77
CA GLU A 22 -3.41 3.87 -14.15
C GLU A 22 -3.21 5.33 -14.61
N HIS A 23 -3.50 6.30 -13.72
CA HIS A 23 -3.27 7.71 -14.00
C HIS A 23 -1.79 8.05 -14.18
N LEU A 24 -0.90 7.50 -13.35
CA LEU A 24 0.54 7.68 -13.48
C LEU A 24 1.06 7.13 -14.81
N GLU A 25 0.63 5.93 -15.20
CA GLU A 25 0.99 5.36 -16.49
C GLU A 25 0.50 6.22 -17.67
N ARG A 26 -0.74 6.73 -17.57
CA ARG A 26 -1.29 7.65 -18.57
C ARG A 26 -0.45 8.92 -18.67
N LEU A 27 -0.04 9.50 -17.54
CA LEU A 27 0.82 10.69 -17.52
C LEU A 27 2.20 10.42 -18.12
N ILE A 28 2.84 9.29 -17.78
CA ILE A 28 4.13 8.88 -18.35
C ILE A 28 4.03 8.76 -19.87
N ARG A 29 2.95 8.14 -20.38
CA ARG A 29 2.70 8.04 -21.82
C ARG A 29 2.54 9.42 -22.46
N THR A 30 1.77 10.32 -21.84
CA THR A 30 1.58 11.69 -22.35
C THR A 30 2.91 12.46 -22.40
N VAL A 31 3.71 12.41 -21.35
CA VAL A 31 5.02 13.10 -21.31
C VAL A 31 5.93 12.57 -22.42
N ARG A 32 6.02 11.25 -22.61
CA ARG A 32 6.81 10.65 -23.70
C ARG A 32 6.33 11.13 -25.07
N LEU A 33 5.02 11.20 -25.27
CA LEU A 33 4.44 11.65 -26.54
C LEU A 33 4.77 13.13 -26.81
N LEU A 34 4.66 13.98 -25.79
CA LEU A 34 5.06 15.39 -25.87
C LEU A 34 6.57 15.55 -26.14
N THR A 35 7.43 14.74 -25.51
CA THR A 35 8.88 14.75 -25.79
C THR A 35 9.16 14.39 -27.25
N ASN A 36 8.52 13.36 -27.79
CA ASN A 36 8.70 12.98 -29.19
C ASN A 36 8.22 14.07 -30.17
N GLN A 37 7.09 14.73 -29.87
CA GLN A 37 6.60 15.86 -30.65
C GLN A 37 7.54 17.07 -30.61
N LEU A 38 8.25 17.25 -29.48
CA LEU A 38 9.23 18.32 -29.29
C LEU A 38 10.45 18.06 -30.17
N GLU A 39 10.94 16.82 -30.15
CA GLU A 39 12.06 16.38 -30.99
C GLU A 39 11.72 16.44 -32.49
N ALA A 40 10.45 16.22 -32.84
CA ALA A 40 9.96 16.33 -34.22
C ALA A 40 9.70 17.78 -34.68
N GLY A 41 9.78 18.77 -33.78
CA GLY A 41 9.53 20.18 -34.09
C GLY A 41 8.07 20.51 -34.41
N GLU A 42 7.11 19.70 -33.95
CA GLU A 42 5.68 19.83 -34.30
C GLU A 42 4.92 20.88 -33.48
N PHE A 43 5.55 21.52 -32.50
CA PHE A 43 4.88 22.51 -31.65
C PHE A 43 4.77 23.87 -32.33
N LYS A 44 3.52 24.33 -32.52
CA LYS A 44 3.20 25.68 -32.99
C LYS A 44 3.43 26.77 -31.95
N ASP A 45 3.31 26.43 -30.66
CA ASP A 45 3.61 27.32 -29.54
C ASP A 45 4.36 26.56 -28.42
N LEU A 46 5.66 26.87 -28.32
CA LEU A 46 6.58 26.25 -27.37
C LEU A 46 6.27 26.67 -25.91
N ALA A 47 5.72 27.87 -25.71
CA ALA A 47 5.48 28.43 -24.37
C ALA A 47 4.30 27.74 -23.69
N GLU A 48 3.21 27.53 -24.42
CA GLU A 48 2.03 26.80 -23.94
C GLU A 48 2.38 25.34 -23.62
N THR A 49 3.13 24.69 -24.50
CA THR A 49 3.61 23.30 -24.32
C THR A 49 4.46 23.16 -23.05
N THR A 50 5.41 24.08 -22.84
CA THR A 50 6.29 24.07 -21.66
C THR A 50 5.50 24.23 -20.37
N LYS A 51 4.46 25.08 -20.37
CA LYS A 51 3.58 25.27 -19.22
C LYS A 51 2.80 24.01 -18.89
N VAL A 52 2.20 23.35 -19.89
CA VAL A 52 1.46 22.10 -19.70
C VAL A 52 2.34 20.99 -19.14
N VAL A 53 3.58 20.84 -19.64
CA VAL A 53 4.53 19.85 -19.12
C VAL A 53 4.91 20.15 -17.66
N ARG A 54 5.10 21.42 -17.32
CA ARG A 54 5.45 21.83 -15.95
C ARG A 54 4.31 21.56 -14.97
N ASP A 55 3.08 21.91 -15.34
CA ASP A 55 1.90 21.69 -14.52
C ASP A 55 1.63 20.18 -14.33
N ALA A 56 1.83 19.38 -15.39
CA ALA A 56 1.75 17.92 -15.30
C ALA A 56 2.83 17.34 -14.37
N GLY A 57 4.07 17.83 -14.44
CA GLY A 57 5.14 17.44 -13.54
C GLY A 57 4.85 17.77 -12.07
N ALA A 58 4.25 18.95 -11.81
CA ALA A 58 3.85 19.35 -10.46
C ALA A 58 2.74 18.45 -9.90
N ALA A 59 1.73 18.13 -10.71
CA ALA A 59 0.68 17.19 -10.33
C ALA A 59 1.24 15.80 -10.03
N LEU A 60 2.22 15.33 -10.82
CA LEU A 60 2.89 14.04 -10.61
C LEU A 60 3.64 14.01 -9.26
N GLN A 61 4.32 15.10 -8.90
CA GLN A 61 5.03 15.21 -7.63
C GLN A 61 4.09 15.23 -6.41
N ILE A 62 2.88 15.79 -6.55
CA ILE A 62 1.86 15.69 -5.51
C ILE A 62 1.38 14.23 -5.40
N ALA A 63 1.12 13.56 -6.52
CA ALA A 63 0.69 12.16 -6.52
C ALA A 63 1.72 11.21 -5.88
N PHE A 64 3.01 11.40 -6.14
CA PHE A 64 4.05 10.59 -5.50
C PHE A 64 4.14 10.79 -3.98
N ARG A 65 3.97 12.03 -3.50
CA ARG A 65 3.91 12.30 -2.05
C ARG A 65 2.71 11.64 -1.38
N GLU A 66 1.54 11.69 -2.02
CA GLU A 66 0.36 11.00 -1.50
C GLU A 66 0.56 9.48 -1.46
N ARG A 67 1.22 8.88 -2.47
CA ARG A 67 1.58 7.45 -2.43
C ARG A 67 2.49 7.10 -1.26
N GLU A 68 3.49 7.93 -0.99
CA GLU A 68 4.38 7.74 0.16
C GLU A 68 3.61 7.82 1.48
N ASN A 69 2.66 8.75 1.58
CA ASN A 69 1.81 8.90 2.76
C ASN A 69 0.88 7.70 2.97
N VAL A 70 0.26 7.19 1.91
CA VAL A 70 -0.60 6.00 1.96
C VAL A 70 0.18 4.76 2.39
N GLU A 71 1.38 4.53 1.84
CA GLU A 71 2.22 3.40 2.25
C GLU A 71 2.66 3.51 3.71
N LYS A 72 2.99 4.72 4.19
CA LYS A 72 3.27 4.96 5.61
C LYS A 72 2.06 4.63 6.49
N LEU A 73 0.85 5.01 6.06
CA LEU A 73 -0.38 4.75 6.82
C LEU A 73 -0.71 3.26 6.85
N ARG A 74 -0.63 2.58 5.70
CA ARG A 74 -0.82 1.13 5.58
C ARG A 74 0.12 0.34 6.50
N ARG A 75 1.40 0.72 6.56
CA ARG A 75 2.38 0.10 7.48
C ARG A 75 2.00 0.29 8.95
N LYS A 76 1.54 1.48 9.32
CA LYS A 76 1.06 1.76 10.68
C LYS A 76 -0.17 0.92 11.04
N ASP A 77 -1.16 0.86 10.16
CA ASP A 77 -2.42 0.12 10.40
C ASP A 77 -2.19 -1.39 10.48
N ALA A 78 -1.24 -1.93 9.72
CA ALA A 78 -0.84 -3.34 9.78
C ALA A 78 0.00 -3.69 11.02
N GLY A 79 0.24 -2.75 11.94
CA GLY A 79 1.07 -2.97 13.13
C GLY A 79 2.54 -3.24 12.81
N ILE A 80 3.01 -2.86 11.61
CA ILE A 80 4.40 -3.05 11.17
C ILE A 80 5.26 -1.99 11.86
N VAL A 81 6.00 -2.40 12.89
CA VAL A 81 6.99 -1.57 13.59
C VAL A 81 8.37 -2.13 13.24
N HIS A 82 9.23 -1.30 12.64
CA HIS A 82 10.59 -1.66 12.21
C HIS A 82 10.69 -2.81 11.18
N ASP A 83 9.75 -2.92 10.24
CA ASP A 83 9.64 -4.02 9.25
C ASP A 83 9.38 -5.41 9.85
N TYR A 84 9.03 -5.48 11.15
CA TYR A 84 8.55 -6.69 11.79
C TYR A 84 7.06 -6.55 12.10
N ALA A 85 6.26 -7.53 11.68
CA ALA A 85 4.88 -7.68 12.10
C ALA A 85 4.81 -8.79 13.17
N ILE A 86 4.17 -8.52 14.30
CA ILE A 86 3.85 -9.57 15.28
C ILE A 86 2.65 -10.34 14.73
N ASP A 87 2.83 -11.64 14.47
CA ASP A 87 1.73 -12.55 14.17
C ASP A 87 0.94 -12.82 15.45
N PHE A 88 -0.14 -12.07 15.64
CA PHE A 88 -1.02 -12.20 16.80
C PHE A 88 -1.75 -13.54 16.84
N ASP A 89 -1.94 -14.22 15.71
CA ASP A 89 -2.60 -15.50 15.67
C ASP A 89 -1.64 -16.60 16.16
N ALA A 90 -0.42 -16.63 15.62
CA ALA A 90 0.62 -17.53 16.12
C ALA A 90 0.94 -17.28 17.61
N ALA A 91 0.95 -16.01 18.05
CA ALA A 91 1.13 -15.68 19.45
C ALA A 91 -0.03 -16.17 20.33
N ARG A 92 -1.28 -16.05 19.85
CA ARG A 92 -2.46 -16.55 20.56
C ARG A 92 -2.45 -18.07 20.68
N ASP A 93 -2.09 -18.77 19.62
CA ASP A 93 -1.97 -20.23 19.61
C ASP A 93 -0.88 -20.71 20.58
N GLU A 94 0.27 -20.03 20.60
CA GLU A 94 1.35 -20.31 21.54
C GLU A 94 0.91 -20.10 23.00
N ILE A 95 0.24 -18.98 23.29
CA ILE A 95 -0.29 -18.69 24.63
C ILE A 95 -1.35 -19.72 25.03
N GLY A 96 -2.28 -20.05 24.13
CA GLY A 96 -3.32 -21.05 24.35
C GLY A 96 -2.73 -22.41 24.72
N ARG A 97 -1.76 -22.89 23.92
CA ARG A 97 -1.05 -24.15 24.18
C ARG A 97 -0.37 -24.16 25.55
N ARG A 98 0.31 -23.08 25.92
CA ARG A 98 0.96 -22.97 27.25
C ARG A 98 -0.04 -22.98 28.38
N LEU A 99 -1.18 -22.29 28.23
CA LEU A 99 -2.26 -22.31 29.22
C LEU A 99 -2.87 -23.72 29.35
N ASP A 100 -3.02 -24.44 28.25
CA ASP A 100 -3.53 -25.82 28.28
C ASP A 100 -2.54 -26.77 28.97
N CYS A 101 -1.24 -26.63 28.72
CA CYS A 101 -0.21 -27.36 29.47
C CYS A 101 -0.28 -27.07 30.98
N LEU A 102 -0.46 -25.81 31.36
CA LEU A 102 -0.59 -25.42 32.78
C LEU A 102 -1.87 -25.98 33.42
N ARG A 103 -2.99 -26.00 32.69
CA ARG A 103 -4.24 -26.62 33.14
C ARG A 103 -4.08 -28.13 33.29
N ALA A 104 -3.43 -28.79 32.33
CA ALA A 104 -3.16 -30.22 32.39
C ALA A 104 -2.28 -30.57 33.59
N ALA A 105 -1.22 -29.81 33.84
CA ALA A 105 -0.36 -29.99 35.02
C ALA A 105 -1.13 -29.79 36.32
N ARG A 106 -1.94 -28.73 36.44
CA ARG A 106 -2.80 -28.50 37.62
C ARG A 106 -3.81 -29.63 37.85
N ASN A 107 -4.36 -30.21 36.78
CA ASN A 107 -5.31 -31.32 36.88
C ASN A 107 -4.61 -32.67 37.13
N ALA A 108 -3.32 -32.80 36.81
CA ALA A 108 -2.51 -33.97 37.12
C ALA A 108 -2.12 -34.06 38.60
N ASP A 109 -2.11 -32.93 39.32
CA ASP A 109 -1.96 -32.86 40.78
C ASP A 109 -3.25 -33.23 41.54
N GLY A 110 -4.35 -33.47 40.82
CA GLY A 110 -5.55 -34.13 41.35
C GLY A 110 -5.32 -35.63 41.53
N LEU A 111 -4.41 -36.00 42.43
CA LEU A 111 -4.33 -37.35 42.98
C LEU A 111 -5.65 -37.68 43.72
N PRO A 112 -6.10 -38.95 43.73
CA PRO A 112 -7.24 -39.37 44.54
C PRO A 112 -7.06 -39.07 46.03
#